data_AF-A0A0V1NCT6-F1
#
_entry.id   AF-A0A0V1NCT6-F1
#
_cell.length_a   1.000
_cell.length_b   1.000
_cell.length_c   1.000
_cell.angle_alpha   90.00
_cell.angle_beta   90.00
_cell.angle_gamma   90.00
#
_symmetry.space_group_name_H-M   'P 1'
#
loop_
_entity.id
_entity.type
_entity.pdbx_description
1 polymer ?
#
loop_
_entity_poly.entity_id
_entity_poly.type
_entity_poly.pdbx_seq_one_letter_code
_entity_poly.pdbx_strand_id
1 'polypeptide(L)'
;MQWPLRVNAPFADFAKMFAESTLDARAKFVSRWQLPGESLNAYADAIILLGRKANCDDTLVRDQFFLGLRNAELKRQLYSSRNEPWQQFLSIAREADFANQLFPTDSTHAGVVQPPSENERFQPTPSPDAETADQHRAISAVC
;
A
#
# COMPACT_ATOMS: atom_id res chain seq x y z
N MET A 1 16.69 -66.24 -27.25
CA MET A 1 17.31 -64.90 -27.11
C MET A 1 16.23 -63.92 -26.66
N GLN A 2 16.02 -63.79 -25.34
CA GLN A 2 15.01 -62.88 -24.77
C GLN A 2 15.75 -61.68 -24.18
N TRP A 3 15.61 -60.51 -24.82
CA TRP A 3 16.12 -59.26 -24.29
C TRP A 3 15.15 -58.71 -23.24
N PRO A 4 15.58 -58.44 -22.00
CA PRO A 4 14.74 -57.72 -21.06
C PRO A 4 14.86 -56.22 -21.39
N LEU A 5 13.79 -55.64 -21.94
CA LEU A 5 13.62 -54.20 -21.99
C LEU A 5 13.50 -53.67 -20.55
N ARG A 6 14.63 -53.31 -19.95
CA ARG A 6 14.63 -52.45 -18.76
C ARG A 6 14.13 -51.09 -19.18
N VAL A 7 12.85 -50.82 -18.93
CA VAL A 7 12.27 -49.48 -18.95
C VAL A 7 12.93 -48.72 -17.79
N ASN A 8 14.07 -48.10 -18.04
CA ASN A 8 14.64 -47.11 -17.12
C ASN A 8 13.63 -45.96 -17.05
N ALA A 9 13.09 -45.74 -15.87
CA ALA A 9 11.93 -44.91 -15.61
C ALA A 9 12.10 -43.47 -16.14
N PRO A 10 11.23 -42.99 -17.06
CA PRO A 10 11.16 -41.57 -17.41
C PRO A 10 10.47 -40.71 -16.33
N PHE A 11 9.96 -41.34 -15.26
CA PHE A 11 9.20 -40.65 -14.21
C PHE A 11 10.04 -39.78 -13.27
N ALA A 12 11.34 -40.04 -13.13
CA ALA A 12 12.22 -39.22 -12.29
C ALA A 12 12.42 -37.80 -12.87
N ASP A 13 12.48 -37.68 -14.20
CA ASP A 13 12.60 -36.39 -14.89
C ASP A 13 11.29 -35.59 -14.87
N PHE A 14 10.13 -36.25 -14.89
CA PHE A 14 8.84 -35.60 -14.69
C PHE A 14 8.70 -34.98 -13.29
N ALA A 15 9.11 -35.71 -12.24
CA ALA A 15 9.13 -35.16 -10.88
C ALA A 15 10.07 -33.95 -10.75
N LYS A 16 11.15 -33.90 -11.54
CA LYS A 16 12.06 -32.75 -11.63
C LYS A 16 11.46 -31.56 -12.40
N MET A 17 10.54 -31.79 -13.34
CA MET A 17 9.72 -30.73 -13.96
C MET A 17 8.71 -30.12 -12.98
N PHE A 18 8.24 -30.88 -11.99
CA PHE A 18 7.41 -30.39 -10.88
C PHE A 18 8.21 -29.81 -9.73
N ALA A 19 9.55 -29.92 -9.74
CA ALA A 19 10.39 -29.14 -8.86
C ALA A 19 10.24 -27.66 -9.24
N GLU A 20 10.04 -26.81 -8.23
CA GLU A 20 9.83 -25.37 -8.38
C GLU A 20 10.86 -24.78 -9.36
N SER A 21 10.43 -24.44 -10.57
CA SER A 21 11.34 -23.90 -11.59
C SER A 21 11.89 -22.55 -11.11
N THR A 22 13.10 -22.19 -11.52
CA THR A 22 13.68 -20.87 -11.19
C THR A 22 12.77 -19.72 -11.64
N LEU A 23 11.98 -19.89 -12.69
CA LEU A 23 10.99 -18.91 -13.15
C LEU A 23 9.82 -18.76 -12.16
N ASP A 24 9.30 -19.87 -11.64
CA ASP A 24 8.25 -19.85 -10.61
C ASP A 24 8.75 -19.20 -9.30
N ALA A 25 9.98 -19.53 -8.89
CA ALA A 25 10.63 -18.89 -7.75
C ALA A 25 10.81 -17.38 -7.95
N ARG A 26 11.22 -16.94 -9.15
CA ARG A 26 11.31 -15.51 -9.51
C ARG A 26 9.95 -14.83 -9.50
N ALA A 27 8.92 -15.45 -10.04
CA ALA A 27 7.56 -14.91 -10.02
C ALA A 27 7.04 -14.73 -8.59
N LYS A 28 7.26 -15.72 -7.73
CA LYS A 28 6.94 -15.64 -6.29
C LYS A 28 7.74 -14.56 -5.58
N PHE A 29 9.03 -14.42 -5.88
CA PHE A 29 9.89 -13.38 -5.32
C PHE A 29 9.37 -11.98 -5.64
N VAL A 30 9.18 -11.64 -6.92
CA VAL A 30 8.75 -10.29 -7.32
C VAL A 30 7.32 -9.95 -6.88
N SER A 31 6.48 -10.98 -6.69
CA SER A 31 5.09 -10.82 -6.25
C SER A 31 4.92 -10.85 -4.74
N ARG A 32 6.01 -10.97 -3.97
CA ARG A 32 5.93 -11.12 -2.52
C ARG A 32 5.76 -9.76 -1.84
N TRP A 33 4.58 -9.53 -1.30
CA TRP A 33 4.22 -8.39 -0.45
C TRP A 33 4.13 -8.83 1.00
N GLN A 34 4.53 -7.98 1.94
CA GLN A 34 4.35 -8.23 3.38
C GLN A 34 2.85 -8.44 3.69
N LEU A 35 2.53 -9.56 4.31
CA LEU A 35 1.15 -9.94 4.60
C LEU A 35 0.58 -9.12 5.77
N PRO A 36 -0.76 -8.94 5.86
CA PRO A 36 -1.38 -8.33 7.04
C PRO A 36 -1.01 -9.11 8.31
N GLY A 37 -0.49 -8.42 9.34
CA GLY A 37 -0.07 -9.03 10.60
C GLY A 37 1.27 -9.78 10.56
N GLU A 38 1.93 -9.83 9.40
CA GLU A 38 3.26 -10.43 9.29
C GLU A 38 4.33 -9.50 9.86
N SER A 39 5.13 -10.03 10.79
CA SER A 39 6.24 -9.28 11.37
C SER A 39 7.32 -8.98 10.33
N LEU A 40 8.06 -7.89 10.55
CA LEU A 40 9.14 -7.48 9.64
C LEU A 40 10.18 -8.60 9.45
N ASN A 41 10.53 -9.31 10.52
CA ASN A 41 11.51 -10.39 10.47
C ASN A 41 11.01 -11.60 9.67
N ALA A 42 9.76 -12.02 9.88
CA ALA A 42 9.18 -13.12 9.09
C ALA A 42 9.13 -12.78 7.60
N TYR A 43 8.78 -11.55 7.28
CA TYR A 43 8.80 -11.05 5.90
C TYR A 43 10.23 -11.03 5.32
N ALA A 44 11.22 -10.53 6.07
CA ALA A 44 12.62 -10.52 5.64
C ALA A 44 13.14 -11.93 5.35
N ASP A 45 12.85 -12.89 6.23
CA ASP A 45 13.25 -14.29 6.05
C ASP A 45 12.60 -14.91 4.81
N ALA A 46 11.32 -14.61 4.56
CA ALA A 46 10.62 -15.06 3.36
C ALA A 46 11.24 -14.48 2.08
N ILE A 47 11.60 -13.20 2.08
CA ILE A 47 12.24 -12.53 0.93
C ILE A 47 13.64 -13.09 0.66
N ILE A 48 14.46 -13.32 1.70
CA ILE A 48 15.78 -13.96 1.56
C ILE A 48 15.63 -15.38 0.99
N LEU A 49 14.68 -16.16 1.51
CA LEU A 49 14.47 -17.53 1.06
C LEU A 49 14.06 -17.58 -0.41
N LEU A 50 13.10 -16.72 -0.81
CA LEU A 50 12.67 -16.61 -2.20
C LEU A 50 13.79 -16.09 -3.10
N GLY A 51 14.56 -15.10 -2.65
CA GLY A 51 15.71 -14.56 -3.38
C GLY A 51 16.76 -15.62 -3.67
N ARG A 52 17.10 -16.46 -2.68
CA ARG A 52 18.01 -17.61 -2.88
C ARG A 52 17.49 -18.59 -3.90
N LYS A 53 16.20 -18.95 -3.83
CA LYS A 53 15.57 -19.85 -4.81
C LYS A 53 15.51 -19.25 -6.22
N ALA A 54 15.34 -17.93 -6.32
CA ALA A 54 15.29 -17.17 -7.57
C ALA A 54 16.67 -16.84 -8.15
N ASN A 55 17.75 -17.15 -7.41
CA ASN A 55 19.13 -16.76 -7.70
C ASN A 55 19.30 -15.23 -7.82
N CYS A 56 18.71 -14.49 -6.88
CA CYS A 56 18.82 -13.05 -6.75
C CYS A 56 19.98 -12.67 -5.81
N ASP A 57 20.66 -11.58 -6.13
CA ASP A 57 21.67 -10.99 -5.24
C ASP A 57 21.02 -10.15 -4.12
N ASP A 58 21.86 -9.70 -3.18
CA ASP A 58 21.43 -8.89 -2.04
C ASP A 58 20.81 -7.54 -2.44
N THR A 59 21.17 -7.01 -3.62
CA THR A 59 20.61 -5.76 -4.14
C THR A 59 19.15 -5.97 -4.52
N LEU A 60 18.86 -7.02 -5.28
CA LEU A 60 17.49 -7.38 -5.66
C LEU A 60 16.65 -7.77 -4.44
N VAL A 61 17.22 -8.52 -3.49
CA VAL A 61 16.57 -8.89 -2.22
C VAL A 61 16.14 -7.63 -1.46
N ARG A 62 17.05 -6.65 -1.33
CA ARG A 62 16.77 -5.37 -0.68
C ARG A 62 15.67 -4.58 -1.39
N ASP A 63 15.77 -4.45 -2.70
CA ASP A 63 14.82 -3.67 -3.49
C ASP A 63 13.41 -4.30 -3.43
N GLN A 64 13.31 -5.63 -3.54
CA GLN A 64 12.04 -6.33 -3.40
C GLN A 64 11.47 -6.21 -1.99
N PHE A 65 12.31 -6.36 -0.96
CA PHE A 65 11.88 -6.16 0.42
C PHE A 65 11.27 -4.77 0.58
N PHE A 66 11.99 -3.72 0.17
CA PHE A 66 11.55 -2.32 0.27
C PHE A 66 10.23 -2.08 -0.49
N LEU A 67 10.11 -2.59 -1.72
CA LEU A 67 8.89 -2.45 -2.52
C LEU A 67 7.69 -3.14 -1.88
N GLY A 68 7.88 -4.36 -1.38
CA GLY A 68 6.81 -5.18 -0.82
C GLY A 68 6.43 -4.87 0.63
N LEU A 69 7.14 -3.98 1.33
CA LEU A 69 6.74 -3.53 2.68
C LEU A 69 5.30 -2.98 2.68
N ARG A 70 4.57 -3.22 3.77
CA ARG A 70 3.19 -2.71 3.90
C ARG A 70 3.14 -1.35 4.59
N ASN A 71 4.01 -1.12 5.57
CA ASN A 71 4.04 0.12 6.34
C ASN A 71 4.66 1.27 5.51
N ALA A 72 3.84 2.25 5.14
CA ALA A 72 4.26 3.41 4.33
C ALA A 72 5.22 4.33 5.08
N GLU A 73 5.05 4.49 6.40
CA GLU A 73 5.93 5.30 7.23
C GLU A 73 7.32 4.66 7.34
N LEU A 74 7.37 3.34 7.54
CA LEU A 74 8.63 2.59 7.52
C LEU A 74 9.32 2.71 6.15
N LYS A 75 8.59 2.63 5.03
CA LYS A 75 9.17 2.89 3.69
C LYS A 75 9.77 4.28 3.58
N ARG A 76 9.07 5.30 4.09
CA ARG A 76 9.54 6.69 4.08
C ARG A 76 10.84 6.83 4.86
N GLN A 77 10.90 6.25 6.05
CA GLN A 77 12.10 6.27 6.91
C GLN A 77 13.29 5.55 6.26
N LEU A 78 13.04 4.48 5.50
CA LEU A 78 14.09 3.68 4.85
C LEU A 78 14.61 4.24 3.52
N TYR A 79 13.97 5.28 2.96
CA TYR A 79 14.29 5.76 1.63
C TYR A 79 15.76 6.19 1.48
N SER A 80 16.30 6.89 2.48
CA SER A 80 17.70 7.36 2.48
C SER A 80 18.72 6.22 2.57
N SER A 81 18.33 5.09 3.14
CA SER A 81 19.19 3.93 3.36
C SER A 81 19.10 2.90 2.22
N ARG A 82 18.36 3.18 1.13
CA ARG A 82 18.09 2.21 0.05
C ARG A 82 19.34 1.72 -0.67
N ASN A 83 20.49 2.37 -0.52
CA ASN A 83 21.73 1.93 -1.15
C ASN A 83 22.66 1.16 -0.19
N GLU A 84 22.29 1.04 1.09
CA GLU A 84 23.08 0.31 2.08
C GLU A 84 23.14 -1.19 1.76
N PRO A 85 24.21 -1.90 2.16
CA PRO A 85 24.27 -3.35 2.09
C PRO A 85 23.07 -3.99 2.82
N TRP A 86 22.58 -5.13 2.33
CA TRP A 86 21.36 -5.77 2.84
C TRP A 86 21.32 -5.90 4.38
N GLN A 87 22.42 -6.33 5.00
CA GLN A 87 22.50 -6.48 6.46
C GLN A 87 22.33 -5.15 7.20
N GLN A 88 22.98 -4.08 6.72
CA GLN A 88 22.90 -2.76 7.31
C GLN A 88 21.51 -2.16 7.09
N PHE A 89 20.98 -2.27 5.87
CA PHE A 89 19.63 -1.86 5.54
C PHE A 89 18.58 -2.55 6.44
N LEU A 90 18.70 -3.86 6.65
CA LEU A 90 17.79 -4.63 7.49
C LEU A 90 17.93 -4.26 8.98
N SER A 91 19.13 -3.93 9.44
CA SER A 91 19.33 -3.42 10.81
C SER A 91 18.57 -2.11 11.03
N ILE A 92 18.70 -1.17 10.10
CA ILE A 92 17.99 0.12 10.13
C ILE A 92 16.47 -0.11 10.07
N ALA A 93 16.00 -1.02 9.21
CA ALA A 93 14.59 -1.38 9.12
C ALA A 93 14.03 -1.94 10.43
N ARG A 94 14.77 -2.79 11.13
CA ARG A 94 14.37 -3.33 12.43
C ARG A 94 14.30 -2.26 13.51
N GLU A 95 15.28 -1.37 13.55
CA GLU A 95 15.30 -0.27 14.51
C GLU A 95 14.11 0.68 14.29
N ALA A 96 13.85 1.04 13.04
CA ALA A 96 12.72 1.89 12.65
C ALA A 96 11.36 1.23 12.91
N ASP A 97 11.21 -0.06 12.59
CA ASP A 97 9.98 -0.82 12.88
C ASP A 97 9.71 -0.92 14.38
N PHE A 98 10.75 -1.17 15.18
CA PHE A 98 10.66 -1.17 16.63
C PHE A 98 10.23 0.22 17.17
N ALA A 99 10.81 1.30 16.66
CA ALA A 99 10.42 2.66 17.04
C ALA A 99 8.95 2.96 16.70
N ASN A 100 8.47 2.52 15.52
CA ASN A 100 7.09 2.70 15.09
C ASN A 100 6.08 1.90 15.95
N GLN A 101 6.51 0.78 16.53
CA GLN A 101 5.70 0.00 17.48
C GLN A 101 5.62 0.67 18.86
N LEU A 102 6.71 1.30 19.31
CA LEU A 102 6.77 2.01 20.58
C LEU A 102 6.05 3.36 20.56
N PHE A 103 6.16 4.05 19.43
CA PHE A 103 5.55 5.36 19.21
C PHE A 103 4.65 5.29 17.98
N PRO A 104 3.45 4.67 18.10
CA PRO A 104 2.49 4.66 17.02
C PRO A 104 2.24 6.09 16.58
N THR A 105 2.60 6.39 15.34
CA THR A 105 2.32 7.70 14.79
C THR A 105 0.85 7.67 14.39
N ASP A 106 0.01 8.46 15.05
CA ASP A 106 -1.40 8.65 14.69
C ASP A 106 -1.47 9.35 13.31
N SER A 107 -1.19 8.62 12.24
CA SER A 107 -1.34 9.11 10.87
C SER A 107 -2.78 8.98 10.36
N THR A 108 -3.74 8.72 11.25
CA THR A 108 -5.19 8.60 10.95
C THR A 108 -5.88 9.93 10.65
N HIS A 109 -5.13 11.03 10.50
CA HIS A 109 -5.67 12.36 10.16
C HIS A 109 -5.32 12.86 8.76
N ALA A 110 -5.12 11.96 7.79
CA ALA A 110 -5.10 12.33 6.38
C ALA A 110 -6.36 11.80 5.66
N GLY A 111 -7.46 12.55 5.75
CA GLY A 111 -8.49 12.55 4.72
C GLY A 111 -9.67 11.58 4.87
N VAL A 112 -10.41 11.66 5.97
CA VAL A 112 -11.88 11.46 5.92
C VAL A 112 -12.52 12.74 6.43
N VAL A 113 -12.49 13.78 5.60
CA VAL A 113 -13.55 14.78 5.65
C VAL A 113 -14.78 14.06 5.11
N GLN A 114 -15.63 13.57 6.01
CA GLN A 114 -17.02 13.32 5.63
C GLN A 114 -17.54 14.64 5.06
N PRO A 115 -18.08 14.68 3.82
CA PRO A 115 -18.87 15.82 3.43
C PRO A 115 -20.00 15.95 4.47
N PRO A 116 -20.25 17.12 5.07
CA PRO A 116 -21.46 17.32 5.83
C PRO A 116 -22.61 17.00 4.89
N SER A 117 -23.51 16.12 5.33
CA SER A 117 -24.70 15.73 4.60
C SER A 117 -25.48 16.98 4.19
N GLU A 118 -25.37 17.37 2.92
CA GLU A 118 -26.22 18.37 2.28
C GLU A 118 -27.65 17.82 2.23
N ASN A 119 -28.37 17.97 3.33
CA ASN A 119 -29.81 17.76 3.37
C ASN A 119 -30.44 18.74 4.35
N GLU A 120 -30.02 20.00 4.30
CA GLU A 120 -30.81 21.12 4.79
C GLU A 120 -31.40 21.84 3.57
N ARG A 121 -32.69 21.60 3.39
CA ARG A 121 -33.56 22.28 2.42
C ARG A 121 -33.37 23.79 2.54
N PHE A 122 -32.83 24.41 1.51
CA PHE A 122 -32.98 25.85 1.30
C PHE A 122 -34.48 26.16 1.13
N GLN A 123 -35.11 26.66 2.18
CA GLN A 123 -36.26 27.53 2.02
C GLN A 123 -35.76 28.96 1.87
N PRO A 124 -36.12 29.69 0.81
CA PRO A 124 -35.91 31.14 0.80
C PRO A 124 -36.92 31.78 1.76
N THR A 125 -36.40 32.43 2.81
CA THR A 125 -37.15 33.34 3.68
C THR A 125 -37.56 34.60 2.90
N PRO A 126 -38.82 35.06 2.97
CA PRO A 126 -39.17 36.40 2.50
C PRO A 126 -38.70 37.43 3.55
N SER A 127 -37.92 38.42 3.11
CA SER A 127 -37.45 39.52 3.96
C SER A 127 -38.52 40.62 4.08
N PRO A 128 -38.76 41.21 5.27
CA PRO A 128 -39.80 42.22 5.47
C PRO A 128 -39.28 43.67 5.32
N ASP A 129 -40.08 44.47 4.62
CA ASP A 129 -40.37 45.91 4.71
C ASP A 129 -39.27 46.95 4.98
N ALA A 130 -39.20 47.97 4.10
CA ALA A 130 -39.44 49.37 4.48
C ALA A 130 -39.26 50.30 3.27
N GLU A 131 -40.34 50.94 2.79
CA GLU A 131 -40.31 52.39 2.60
C GLU A 131 -41.72 52.98 2.69
N THR A 132 -41.99 53.54 3.87
CA THR A 132 -43.14 54.39 4.14
C THR A 132 -42.85 55.78 3.60
N ALA A 133 -43.57 56.23 2.59
CA ALA A 133 -43.70 57.65 2.27
C ALA A 133 -45.15 57.95 1.90
N ASP A 134 -45.85 58.42 2.91
CA ASP A 134 -47.16 59.08 2.88
C ASP A 134 -47.15 60.29 1.94
N GLN A 135 -48.16 60.41 1.07
CA GLN A 135 -48.70 61.71 0.67
C GLN A 135 -50.07 61.56 -0.01
N HIS A 136 -51.12 61.56 0.81
CA HIS A 136 -52.44 61.99 0.38
C HIS A 136 -52.48 63.52 0.20
N ARG A 137 -52.57 64.01 -1.04
CA ARG A 137 -53.33 65.24 -1.31
C ARG A 137 -53.86 65.30 -2.74
N ALA A 138 -55.16 65.49 -2.82
CA ALA A 138 -55.94 65.66 -4.02
C ALA A 138 -55.91 67.12 -4.54
N ILE A 139 -56.43 67.25 -5.77
CA ILE A 139 -57.11 68.39 -6.40
C ILE A 139 -56.29 69.13 -7.48
N SER A 140 -56.88 69.07 -8.68
CA SER A 140 -56.60 69.83 -9.88
C SER A 140 -56.51 71.35 -9.67
N ALA A 141 -55.58 71.98 -10.37
CA ALA A 141 -55.75 73.32 -10.89
C ALA A 141 -55.36 73.29 -12.38
N VAL A 142 -56.34 73.48 -13.25
CA VAL A 142 -56.09 74.08 -14.57
C VAL A 142 -56.60 75.51 -14.42
N CYS A 143 -55.66 76.45 -14.29
CA CYS A 143 -55.87 77.88 -14.02
C CYS A 143 -56.55 78.25 -12.69
#